data_AF-A0A3E2CB22-F1
#
_entry.id   AF-A0A3E2CB22-F1
#
_cell.length_a   1.000
_cell.length_b   1.000
_cell.length_c   1.000
_cell.angle_alpha   90.00
_cell.angle_beta   90.00
_cell.angle_gamma   90.00
#
_symmetry.space_group_name_H-M   'P 1'
#
loop_
_entity.id
_entity.type
_entity.pdbx_description
1 polymer ?
#
loop_
_entity_poly.entity_id
_entity_poly.type
_entity_poly.pdbx_seq_one_letter_code
_entity_poly.pdbx_strand_id
1 'polypeptide(L)'
;MGKCDFAMVIEDFSEEYFTHCLLRNLRSLQMYKHADLHPKAVLLGGQSGAGKTTIHVIKQKEFNGNIIILDADSYRTQHPYYCELLDKYGKESVKYTSAFSAKMVRSLIDELSSKKYNLIIEGTLRSVEVPSSTAKML
;
A
#
# COMPACT_ATOMS: atom_id res chain seq x y z
N MET A 1 -9.63 -41.25 16.81
CA MET A 1 -8.52 -40.50 16.18
C MET A 1 -9.05 -39.82 14.93
N GLY A 2 -9.64 -38.64 15.08
CA GLY A 2 -10.00 -37.79 13.94
C GLY A 2 -8.81 -36.90 13.63
N LYS A 3 -8.26 -37.00 12.41
CA LYS A 3 -7.20 -36.10 11.93
C LYS A 3 -7.81 -34.71 11.78
N CYS A 4 -7.38 -33.78 12.62
CA CYS A 4 -7.59 -32.35 12.40
C CYS A 4 -6.69 -31.92 11.24
N ASP A 5 -7.17 -32.09 10.00
CA ASP A 5 -6.59 -31.40 8.84
C ASP A 5 -7.12 -29.95 8.82
N PHE A 6 -6.67 -29.13 9.77
CA PHE A 6 -6.70 -27.67 9.63
C PHE A 6 -5.41 -27.28 8.90
N ALA A 7 -5.35 -27.54 7.60
CA ALA A 7 -4.34 -26.93 6.76
C ALA A 7 -4.63 -25.42 6.75
N MET A 8 -3.93 -24.66 7.59
CA MET A 8 -3.97 -23.21 7.56
C MET A 8 -3.63 -22.75 6.14
N VAL A 9 -4.58 -22.11 5.49
CA VAL A 9 -4.38 -21.53 4.16
C VAL A 9 -3.44 -20.35 4.34
N ILE A 10 -2.15 -20.55 4.06
CA ILE A 10 -1.09 -19.53 4.22
C ILE A 10 -1.28 -18.31 3.29
N GLU A 11 -2.31 -18.33 2.45
CA GLU A 11 -2.69 -17.27 1.52
C GLU A 11 -3.71 -16.30 2.18
N ASP A 12 -4.33 -16.71 3.28
CA ASP A 12 -5.24 -15.88 4.06
C ASP A 12 -4.53 -15.14 5.20
N PHE A 13 -5.16 -14.07 5.65
CA PHE A 13 -4.73 -13.27 6.79
C PHE A 13 -5.95 -12.85 7.62
N SER A 14 -5.80 -12.84 8.95
CA SER A 14 -6.87 -12.38 9.84
C SER A 14 -7.06 -10.86 9.75
N GLU A 15 -8.30 -10.40 9.93
CA GLU A 15 -8.60 -8.96 10.05
C GLU A 15 -7.87 -8.28 11.22
N GLU A 16 -7.66 -8.99 12.33
CA GLU A 16 -6.91 -8.47 13.48
C GLU A 16 -5.45 -8.17 13.12
N TYR A 17 -4.76 -9.14 12.50
CA TYR A 17 -3.38 -8.95 12.01
C TYR A 17 -3.30 -7.81 10.98
N PHE A 18 -4.24 -7.77 10.04
CA PHE A 18 -4.31 -6.69 9.05
C PHE A 18 -4.46 -5.32 9.72
N THR A 19 -5.37 -5.20 10.69
CA THR A 19 -5.62 -3.96 11.45
C THR A 19 -4.37 -3.53 12.21
N HIS A 20 -3.64 -4.46 12.84
CA HIS A 20 -2.37 -4.17 13.49
C HIS A 20 -1.34 -3.59 12.51
N CYS A 21 -1.19 -4.19 11.33
CA CYS A 21 -0.28 -3.68 10.29
C CYS A 21 -0.72 -2.30 9.77
N LEU A 22 -2.03 -2.10 9.56
CA LEU A 22 -2.58 -0.82 9.11
C LEU A 22 -2.28 0.31 10.11
N LEU A 23 -2.53 0.09 11.40
CA LEU A 23 -2.24 1.08 12.44
C LEU A 23 -0.75 1.41 12.55
N ARG A 24 0.12 0.40 12.41
CA ARG A 24 1.57 0.60 12.36
C ARG A 24 1.99 1.45 11.16
N ASN A 25 1.46 1.16 9.98
CA ASN A 25 1.73 1.93 8.76
C ASN A 25 1.23 3.37 8.88
N LEU A 26 0.00 3.58 9.34
CA LEU A 26 -0.55 4.93 9.57
C LEU A 26 0.34 5.75 10.50
N ARG A 27 0.71 5.18 11.66
CA ARG A 27 1.63 5.85 12.59
C ARG A 27 2.93 6.25 11.89
N SER A 28 3.56 5.33 11.17
CA SER A 28 4.84 5.60 10.49
C SER A 28 4.72 6.64 9.38
N LEU A 29 3.67 6.57 8.56
CA LEU A 29 3.48 7.46 7.41
C LEU A 29 3.12 8.89 7.83
N GLN A 30 2.43 9.04 8.96
CA GLN A 30 2.05 10.34 9.50
C GLN A 30 3.18 11.04 10.27
N MET A 31 4.25 10.33 10.63
CA MET A 31 5.40 10.93 11.29
C MET A 31 5.97 12.08 10.46
N TYR A 32 6.04 13.26 11.06
CA TYR A 32 6.56 14.48 10.42
C TYR A 32 5.78 14.91 9.16
N LYS A 33 4.52 14.49 9.02
CA LYS A 33 3.58 14.94 7.98
C LYS A 33 2.41 15.65 8.64
N HIS A 34 1.75 16.51 7.89
CA HIS A 34 0.56 17.24 8.36
C HIS A 34 -0.46 17.38 7.24
N ALA A 35 -1.71 17.54 7.65
CA ALA A 35 -2.82 17.84 6.74
C ALA A 35 -2.59 19.17 6.03
N ASP A 36 -3.01 19.24 4.78
CA ASP A 36 -2.99 20.45 3.95
C ASP A 36 -4.41 21.03 3.83
N LEU A 37 -4.52 22.35 3.66
CA LEU A 37 -5.80 23.00 3.36
C LEU A 37 -6.30 22.59 1.97
N HIS A 38 -5.38 22.36 1.04
CA HIS A 38 -5.63 21.99 -0.34
C HIS A 38 -4.81 20.74 -0.70
N PRO A 39 -5.20 19.56 -0.18
CA PRO A 39 -4.42 18.34 -0.35
C PRO A 39 -4.32 17.96 -1.83
N LYS A 40 -3.15 17.46 -2.23
CA LYS A 40 -2.86 17.04 -3.59
C LYS A 40 -2.54 15.55 -3.64
N ALA A 41 -3.09 14.85 -4.62
CA ALA A 41 -2.64 13.51 -4.98
C ALA A 41 -1.91 13.52 -6.32
N VAL A 42 -0.84 12.74 -6.39
CA VAL A 42 -0.08 12.47 -7.61
C VAL A 42 -0.16 10.98 -7.90
N LEU A 43 -0.73 10.61 -9.04
CA LEU A 43 -0.79 9.23 -9.51
C LEU A 43 0.42 8.93 -10.39
N LEU A 44 1.24 7.95 -10.02
CA LEU A 44 2.45 7.60 -10.76
C LEU A 44 2.31 6.27 -11.52
N GLY A 45 2.10 6.39 -12.83
CA GLY A 45 2.17 5.29 -13.78
C GLY A 45 3.60 5.03 -14.29
N GLY A 46 3.87 3.80 -14.73
CA GLY A 46 5.14 3.42 -15.35
C GLY A 46 5.58 2.01 -14.97
N GLN A 47 6.37 1.36 -15.83
CA GLN A 47 6.96 0.05 -15.52
C GLN A 47 8.16 0.19 -14.58
N SER A 48 8.58 -0.94 -13.99
CA SER A 48 9.85 -1.00 -13.24
C SER A 48 11.01 -0.54 -14.13
N GLY A 49 11.89 0.31 -13.61
CA GLY A 49 12.99 0.91 -14.37
C GLY A 49 12.68 2.22 -15.11
N ALA A 50 11.43 2.69 -15.12
CA ALA A 50 11.04 3.94 -15.81
C ALA A 50 11.49 5.24 -15.10
N GLY A 51 12.20 5.15 -13.98
CA GLY A 51 12.72 6.33 -13.26
C GLY A 51 11.73 6.99 -12.28
N LYS A 52 10.72 6.26 -11.78
CA LYS A 52 9.75 6.79 -10.79
C LYS A 52 10.41 7.36 -9.53
N THR A 53 11.55 6.80 -9.13
CA THR A 53 12.37 7.30 -8.01
C THR A 53 12.75 8.78 -8.19
N THR A 54 13.05 9.22 -9.42
CA THR A 54 13.33 10.63 -9.71
C THR A 54 12.11 11.51 -9.40
N ILE A 55 10.91 11.04 -9.75
CA ILE A 55 9.67 11.76 -9.47
C ILE A 55 9.42 11.83 -7.96
N HIS A 56 9.72 10.77 -7.20
CA HIS A 56 9.61 10.82 -5.72
C HIS A 56 10.52 11.89 -5.13
N VAL A 57 11.75 12.01 -5.63
CA VAL A 57 12.69 13.03 -5.15
C VAL A 57 12.19 14.44 -5.49
N ILE A 58 11.72 14.65 -6.73
CA ILE A 58 11.20 15.95 -7.16
C ILE A 58 9.98 16.34 -6.33
N LYS A 59 9.00 15.43 -6.17
CA LYS A 59 7.79 15.72 -5.41
C LYS A 59 8.03 15.86 -3.91
N GLN A 60 8.92 15.07 -3.31
CA GLN A 60 9.30 15.30 -1.92
C GLN A 60 9.91 16.69 -1.72
N LYS A 61 10.73 17.19 -2.66
CA LYS A 61 11.25 18.56 -2.60
C LYS A 61 10.16 19.60 -2.79
N GLU A 62 9.28 19.41 -3.78
CA GLU A 62 8.15 20.31 -4.08
C GLU A 62 7.20 20.50 -2.89
N PHE A 63 6.99 19.44 -2.10
CA PHE A 63 6.14 19.46 -0.91
C PHE A 63 6.92 19.69 0.39
N ASN A 64 8.20 20.05 0.34
CA ASN A 64 9.07 20.19 1.53
C ASN A 64 9.03 18.98 2.47
N GLY A 65 8.91 17.77 1.91
CA GLY A 65 8.79 16.53 2.64
C GLY A 65 7.39 16.26 3.21
N ASN A 66 6.40 17.14 3.02
CA ASN A 66 5.01 16.96 3.44
C ASN A 66 4.16 16.23 2.37
N ILE A 67 4.62 15.06 1.94
CA ILE A 67 3.89 14.17 1.04
C ILE A 67 4.15 12.71 1.43
N ILE A 68 3.11 11.88 1.36
CA ILE A 68 3.18 10.45 1.72
C ILE A 68 3.20 9.63 0.43
N ILE A 69 4.16 8.72 0.30
CA ILE A 69 4.27 7.81 -0.85
C ILE A 69 3.64 6.47 -0.48
N LEU A 70 2.70 6.01 -1.30
CA LEU A 70 2.00 4.75 -1.16
C LEU A 70 2.31 3.86 -2.36
N ASP A 71 3.07 2.79 -2.12
CA ASP A 71 3.41 1.75 -3.10
C ASP A 71 2.89 0.40 -2.63
N ALA A 72 2.04 -0.24 -3.44
CA ALA A 72 1.48 -1.55 -3.13
C ALA A 72 2.55 -2.63 -2.96
N ASP A 73 3.60 -2.61 -3.79
CA ASP A 73 4.58 -3.69 -3.76
C ASP A 73 5.39 -3.67 -2.46
N SER A 74 5.63 -2.48 -1.87
CA SER A 74 6.27 -2.33 -0.56
C SER A 74 5.55 -3.05 0.59
N TYR A 75 4.22 -3.21 0.51
CA TYR A 75 3.43 -3.82 1.59
C TYR A 75 3.33 -5.35 1.50
N ARG A 76 3.78 -5.98 0.41
CA ARG A 76 3.71 -7.45 0.25
C ARG A 76 4.47 -8.21 1.33
N THR A 77 5.61 -7.65 1.74
CA THR A 77 6.49 -8.21 2.79
C THR A 77 5.86 -8.20 4.17
N GLN A 78 4.75 -7.47 4.36
CA GLN A 78 4.00 -7.44 5.61
C GLN A 78 2.91 -8.52 5.67
N HIS A 79 2.76 -9.36 4.64
CA HIS A 79 1.89 -10.53 4.71
C HIS A 79 2.36 -11.46 5.85
N PRO A 80 1.45 -11.99 6.70
CA PRO A 80 1.85 -12.79 7.87
C PRO A 80 2.71 -14.00 7.51
N TYR A 81 2.44 -14.60 6.35
CA TYR A 81 3.18 -15.76 5.82
C TYR A 81 4.07 -15.41 4.62
N TYR A 82 4.60 -14.19 4.56
CA TYR A 82 5.39 -13.75 3.40
C TYR A 82 6.57 -14.69 3.11
N CYS A 83 7.31 -15.08 4.14
CA CYS A 83 8.47 -15.97 4.00
C CYS A 83 8.06 -17.35 3.48
N GLU A 84 6.99 -17.93 4.02
CA GLU A 84 6.47 -19.24 3.62
C GLU A 84 5.94 -19.22 2.18
N LEU A 85 5.25 -18.14 1.79
CA LEU A 85 4.80 -17.94 0.41
C LEU A 85 5.98 -17.79 -0.54
N LEU A 86 7.04 -17.08 -0.14
CA LEU A 86 8.26 -16.91 -0.93
C LEU A 86 9.02 -18.23 -1.07
N ASP A 87 9.16 -18.98 0.01
CA ASP A 87 9.85 -20.28 0.01
C ASP A 87 9.09 -21.32 -0.83
N LYS A 88 7.75 -21.33 -0.75
CA LYS A 88 6.91 -22.29 -1.47
C LYS A 88 6.76 -21.95 -2.96
N TYR A 89 6.58 -20.67 -3.30
CA TYR A 89 6.17 -20.25 -4.64
C TYR A 89 7.20 -19.37 -5.37
N GLY A 90 8.28 -18.95 -4.71
CA GLY A 90 9.32 -18.12 -5.30
C GLY A 90 8.75 -16.83 -5.90
N LYS A 91 9.02 -16.58 -7.19
CA LYS A 91 8.51 -15.41 -7.91
C LYS A 91 6.97 -15.35 -7.98
N GLU A 92 6.30 -16.49 -7.90
CA GLU A 92 4.83 -16.57 -7.95
C GLU A 92 4.17 -16.17 -6.63
N SER A 93 4.93 -16.00 -5.54
CA SER A 93 4.46 -15.46 -4.25
C SER A 93 3.76 -14.10 -4.39
N VAL A 94 4.07 -13.34 -5.45
CA VAL A 94 3.42 -12.09 -5.82
C VAL A 94 1.90 -12.26 -6.02
N LYS A 95 1.45 -13.41 -6.54
CA LYS A 95 0.01 -13.68 -6.72
C LYS A 95 -0.70 -13.77 -5.37
N TYR A 96 -0.09 -14.46 -4.43
CA TYR A 96 -0.66 -14.76 -3.11
C TYR A 96 -0.63 -13.57 -2.15
N THR A 97 0.35 -12.67 -2.29
CA THR A 97 0.46 -11.46 -1.46
C THR A 97 -0.37 -10.29 -1.99
N SER A 98 -0.92 -10.40 -3.21
CA SER A 98 -1.55 -9.29 -3.93
C SER A 98 -2.81 -8.75 -3.23
N ALA A 99 -3.64 -9.63 -2.67
CA ALA A 99 -4.86 -9.25 -1.98
C ALA A 99 -4.57 -8.43 -0.73
N PHE A 100 -3.59 -8.87 0.08
CA PHE A 100 -3.15 -8.16 1.27
C PHE A 100 -2.60 -6.77 0.92
N SER A 101 -1.64 -6.69 -0.01
CA SER A 101 -1.02 -5.41 -0.36
C SER A 101 -2.00 -4.42 -0.99
N ALA A 102 -2.91 -4.91 -1.84
CA ALA A 102 -3.95 -4.08 -2.46
C ALA A 102 -4.98 -3.60 -1.42
N LYS A 103 -5.33 -4.41 -0.43
CA LYS A 103 -6.18 -3.99 0.69
C LYS A 103 -5.48 -2.94 1.54
N MET A 104 -4.19 -3.14 1.87
CA MET A 104 -3.40 -2.20 2.66
C MET A 104 -3.33 -0.81 2.01
N VAL A 105 -3.00 -0.73 0.71
CA VAL A 105 -2.94 0.56 0.00
C VAL A 105 -4.29 1.25 -0.04
N ARG A 106 -5.38 0.54 -0.33
CA ARG A 106 -6.73 1.13 -0.35
C ARG A 106 -7.11 1.70 1.01
N SER A 107 -6.94 0.94 2.09
CA SER A 107 -7.22 1.42 3.44
C SER A 107 -6.36 2.63 3.82
N LEU A 108 -5.09 2.66 3.42
CA LEU A 108 -4.22 3.82 3.65
C LEU A 108 -4.66 5.04 2.85
N ILE A 109 -5.07 4.87 1.59
CA ILE A 109 -5.62 5.97 0.77
C ILE A 109 -6.86 6.55 1.44
N ASP A 110 -7.82 5.72 1.84
CA ASP A 110 -9.08 6.15 2.46
C ASP A 110 -8.81 6.92 3.77
N GLU A 111 -7.96 6.37 4.64
CA GLU A 111 -7.63 6.98 5.95
C GLU A 111 -6.82 8.27 5.84
N LEU A 112 -5.91 8.37 4.88
CA LEU A 112 -5.04 9.55 4.74
C LEU A 112 -5.70 10.65 3.90
N SER A 113 -6.49 10.30 2.89
CA SER A 113 -7.24 11.28 2.08
C SER A 113 -8.32 11.97 2.91
N SER A 114 -9.08 11.23 3.72
CA SER A 114 -10.08 11.82 4.64
C SER A 114 -9.47 12.79 5.65
N LYS A 115 -8.18 12.60 6.00
CA LYS A 115 -7.40 13.50 6.87
C LYS A 115 -6.63 14.59 6.11
N LYS A 116 -6.87 14.73 4.80
CA LYS A 116 -6.28 15.76 3.92
C LYS A 116 -4.74 15.73 3.85
N TYR A 117 -4.13 14.56 3.82
CA TYR A 117 -2.70 14.44 3.54
C TYR A 117 -2.42 14.54 2.03
N ASN A 118 -1.25 15.08 1.68
CA ASN A 118 -0.74 15.01 0.31
C ASN A 118 -0.23 13.59 0.03
N LEU A 119 -0.61 13.02 -1.12
CA LEU A 119 -0.35 11.62 -1.46
C LEU A 119 0.38 11.48 -2.81
N ILE A 120 1.32 10.55 -2.88
CA ILE A 120 1.78 9.93 -4.11
C ILE A 120 1.27 8.50 -4.09
N ILE A 121 0.52 8.09 -5.10
CA ILE A 121 -0.01 6.73 -5.21
C ILE A 121 0.65 6.09 -6.42
N GLU A 122 1.47 5.09 -6.15
CA GLU A 122 2.12 4.28 -7.17
C GLU A 122 1.22 3.11 -7.55
N GLY A 123 1.06 2.94 -8.85
CA GLY A 123 0.36 1.77 -9.37
C GLY A 123 0.73 1.48 -10.81
N THR A 124 0.42 0.26 -11.22
CA THR A 124 0.01 0.04 -12.60
C THR A 124 -1.46 0.44 -12.68
N LEU A 125 -1.81 1.37 -13.57
CA LEU A 125 -3.19 1.86 -13.82
C LEU A 125 -4.17 0.78 -14.33
N ARG A 126 -3.93 -0.51 -14.01
CA ARG A 126 -4.71 -1.67 -14.48
C ARG A 126 -6.09 -1.79 -13.82
N SER A 127 -6.35 -1.10 -12.71
CA SER A 127 -7.71 -0.90 -12.20
C SER A 127 -7.99 0.60 -12.10
N VAL A 128 -8.88 1.05 -12.96
CA VAL A 128 -9.39 2.44 -13.10
C VAL A 128 -10.20 2.89 -11.87
N GLU A 129 -10.23 2.09 -10.79
CA GLU A 129 -11.02 2.38 -9.59
C GLU A 129 -10.29 3.26 -8.57
N VAL A 130 -8.95 3.26 -8.53
CA VAL A 130 -8.20 4.16 -7.62
C VAL A 130 -8.22 5.64 -8.07
N PRO A 131 -8.14 5.98 -9.37
CA PRO A 131 -8.13 7.39 -9.79
C PRO A 131 -9.45 8.14 -9.57
N SER A 132 -10.61 7.50 -9.78
CA SER A 132 -11.90 8.22 -9.83
C SER A 132 -12.47 8.57 -8.44
N SER A 133 -12.25 7.72 -7.44
CA SER A 133 -12.65 8.01 -6.05
C SER A 133 -11.66 8.97 -5.39
N THR A 134 -10.35 8.75 -5.55
CA THR A 134 -9.31 9.61 -4.95
C THR A 134 -9.40 11.05 -5.48
N ALA A 135 -9.68 11.25 -6.77
CA ALA A 135 -9.87 12.59 -7.34
C ALA A 135 -11.14 13.30 -6.84
N LYS A 136 -12.13 12.56 -6.31
CA LYS A 136 -13.37 13.12 -5.72
C LYS A 136 -13.27 13.33 -4.21
N MET A 137 -12.27 12.76 -3.55
CA MET A 137 -12.08 12.81 -2.09
C MET A 137 -11.16 13.95 -1.64
N LEU A 138 -10.54 14.69 -2.57
CA LEU A 138 -9.67 15.84 -2.32
C LEU A 138 -10.41 17.16 -2.54
#